data_AF-A0A399ESL3-F1
#
_entry.id   AF-A0A399ESL3-F1
#
_cell.length_a   1.000
_cell.length_b   1.000
_cell.length_c   1.000
_cell.angle_alpha   90.00
_cell.angle_beta   90.00
_cell.angle_gamma   90.00
#
_symmetry.space_group_name_H-M   'P 1'
#
loop_
_entity.id
_entity.type
_entity.pdbx_description
1 polymer ?
#
loop_
_entity_poly.entity_id
_entity_poly.type
_entity_poly.pdbx_seq_one_letter_code
_entity_poly.pdbx_strand_id
1 'polypeptide(L)'
;MIAHYSSFLGCDTISFMSARLIAYVQFQRTRAVSPEEIRSRLIAKGWPLQEIESALRLTEPDPKPTPDNPTGLWMATSHPLHWVFRLGFASIFLVNSLTALLDPAAFLKLMERSFLRLLPLPLEPMVWLIAVNDLLTGVLVLLGWKRRYVYTWAGVWLLAATWVKLSTLV
;
A
#
# COMPACT_ATOMS: atom_id res chain seq x y z
N MET A 1 -33.41 55.97 -7.65
CA MET A 1 -33.21 55.00 -6.55
C MET A 1 -32.64 53.73 -7.15
N ILE A 2 -31.32 53.70 -7.36
CA ILE A 2 -30.58 52.56 -7.91
C ILE A 2 -29.52 52.27 -6.87
N ALA A 3 -29.66 51.17 -6.13
CA ALA A 3 -28.61 50.67 -5.26
C ALA A 3 -28.78 49.16 -5.07
N HIS A 4 -27.64 48.48 -5.02
CA HIS A 4 -27.43 47.09 -4.62
C HIS A 4 -27.68 45.98 -5.66
N TYR A 5 -26.75 45.91 -6.63
CA TYR A 5 -26.35 44.67 -7.29
C TYR A 5 -24.80 44.64 -7.35
N SER A 6 -24.16 44.42 -6.20
CA SER A 6 -22.68 44.39 -6.12
C SER A 6 -22.14 43.47 -5.01
N SER A 7 -22.84 42.38 -4.68
CA SER A 7 -22.44 41.48 -3.59
C SER A 7 -22.51 39.98 -3.91
N PHE A 8 -22.49 39.58 -5.19
CA PHE A 8 -22.52 38.15 -5.58
C PHE A 8 -21.32 37.68 -6.42
N LEU A 9 -20.32 38.53 -6.68
CA LEU A 9 -19.12 38.18 -7.45
C LEU A 9 -17.85 37.95 -6.60
N GLY A 10 -17.96 37.99 -5.26
CA GLY A 10 -16.80 37.97 -4.36
C GLY A 10 -16.52 36.66 -3.62
N CYS A 11 -17.41 35.66 -3.66
CA CYS A 11 -17.30 34.48 -2.78
C CYS A 11 -16.57 33.30 -3.43
N ASP A 12 -16.72 33.09 -4.74
CA ASP A 12 -16.18 31.90 -5.42
C ASP A 12 -14.69 32.01 -5.79
N THR A 13 -14.18 33.22 -5.99
CA THR A 13 -12.77 33.48 -6.31
C THR A 13 -11.84 33.27 -5.12
N ILE A 14 -12.30 33.58 -3.90
CA ILE A 14 -11.52 33.43 -2.66
C ILE A 14 -11.30 31.95 -2.33
N SER A 15 -12.32 31.10 -2.55
CA SER A 15 -12.23 29.66 -2.32
C SER A 15 -11.25 28.98 -3.30
N PHE A 16 -11.27 29.34 -4.59
CA PHE A 16 -10.40 28.74 -5.60
C PHE A 16 -8.93 29.18 -5.48
N MET A 17 -8.67 30.44 -5.11
CA MET A 17 -7.31 30.93 -4.87
C MET A 17 -6.66 30.22 -3.68
N SER A 18 -7.42 29.97 -2.61
CA SER A 18 -6.94 29.25 -1.43
C SER A 18 -6.47 27.82 -1.75
N ALA A 19 -7.19 27.09 -2.61
CA ALA A 19 -6.84 25.71 -2.98
C ALA A 19 -5.53 25.62 -3.78
N ARG A 20 -5.28 26.56 -4.70
CA ARG A 20 -4.02 26.61 -5.47
C ARG A 20 -2.84 26.97 -4.58
N LEU A 21 -3.04 27.86 -3.62
CA LEU A 21 -2.03 28.24 -2.63
C LEU A 21 -1.68 27.05 -1.74
N ILE A 22 -2.68 26.33 -1.22
CA ILE A 22 -2.49 25.12 -0.41
C ILE A 22 -1.71 24.05 -1.19
N ALA A 23 -2.09 23.77 -2.44
CA ALA A 23 -1.39 22.81 -3.28
C ALA A 23 0.07 23.22 -3.56
N TYR A 24 0.32 24.51 -3.79
CA TYR A 24 1.68 25.04 -3.97
C TYR A 24 2.52 24.90 -2.70
N VAL A 25 1.97 25.26 -1.54
CA VAL A 25 2.66 25.14 -0.25
C VAL A 25 2.96 23.66 0.06
N GLN A 26 2.01 22.76 -0.17
CA GLN A 26 2.23 21.31 -0.04
C GLN A 26 3.36 20.82 -0.96
N PHE A 27 3.37 21.25 -2.22
CA PHE A 27 4.42 20.88 -3.18
C PHE A 27 5.81 21.43 -2.82
N GLN A 28 5.89 22.64 -2.26
CA GLN A 28 7.18 23.19 -1.82
C GLN A 28 7.68 22.48 -0.55
N ARG A 29 6.77 22.08 0.36
CA ARG A 29 7.13 21.32 1.56
C ARG A 29 7.64 19.91 1.24
N THR A 30 7.11 19.23 0.22
CA THR A 30 7.66 17.92 -0.21
C THR A 30 9.09 18.02 -0.75
N ARG A 31 9.54 19.23 -1.14
CA ARG A 31 10.91 19.53 -1.54
C ARG A 31 11.81 19.98 -0.38
N ALA A 32 11.37 19.81 0.88
CA ALA A 32 12.07 20.21 2.09
C ALA A 32 12.39 21.72 2.18
N VAL A 33 11.62 22.57 1.49
CA VAL A 33 11.75 24.03 1.58
C VAL A 33 11.22 24.50 2.93
N SER A 34 11.99 25.34 3.64
CA SER A 34 11.59 25.83 4.97
C SER A 34 10.31 26.68 4.89
N PRO A 35 9.42 26.64 5.92
CA PRO A 35 8.18 27.44 5.93
C PRO A 35 8.42 28.94 5.75
N GLU A 36 9.53 29.47 6.29
CA GLU A 36 9.92 30.87 6.15
C GLU A 36 10.35 31.23 4.72
N GLU A 37 11.00 30.30 4.02
CA GLU A 37 11.35 30.49 2.60
C GLU A 37 10.13 30.39 1.69
N ILE A 38 9.15 29.55 2.03
CA ILE A 38 7.86 29.52 1.33
C ILE A 38 7.12 30.85 1.52
N ARG A 39 7.11 31.37 2.76
CA ARG A 39 6.50 32.65 3.12
C ARG A 39 7.12 33.81 2.34
N SER A 40 8.45 33.92 2.34
CA SER A 40 9.15 35.00 1.63
C SER A 40 8.90 34.97 0.11
N ARG A 41 8.87 33.78 -0.49
CA ARG A 41 8.55 33.62 -1.93
C ARG A 41 7.10 33.96 -2.27
N LEU A 42 6.16 33.67 -1.38
CA LEU A 42 4.74 33.98 -1.59
C LEU A 42 4.46 35.49 -1.41
N ILE A 43 5.11 36.13 -0.43
CA ILE A 43 5.07 37.59 -0.27
C ILE A 43 5.66 38.28 -1.50
N ALA A 44 6.81 37.82 -2.00
CA ALA A 44 7.43 38.37 -3.22
C ALA A 44 6.55 38.20 -4.48
N LYS A 45 5.65 37.22 -4.48
CA LYS A 45 4.65 36.99 -5.55
C LYS A 45 3.36 37.78 -5.37
N GLY A 46 3.26 38.62 -4.33
CA GLY A 46 2.10 39.48 -4.09
C GLY A 46 0.91 38.80 -3.40
N TRP A 47 1.12 37.64 -2.77
CA TRP A 47 0.04 36.94 -2.06
C TRP A 47 -0.28 37.62 -0.70
N PRO A 48 -1.54 37.63 -0.26
CA PRO A 48 -1.93 38.22 1.01
C PRO A 48 -1.35 37.45 2.20
N LEU A 49 -0.80 38.16 3.18
CA LEU A 49 -0.18 37.54 4.35
C LEU A 49 -1.13 36.61 5.12
N GLN A 50 -2.40 37.00 5.22
CA GLN A 50 -3.45 36.21 5.88
C GLN A 50 -3.65 34.85 5.19
N GLU A 51 -3.70 34.82 3.85
CA GLU A 51 -3.87 33.57 3.09
C GLU A 51 -2.63 32.66 3.20
N ILE A 52 -1.43 33.26 3.21
CA ILE A 52 -0.17 32.52 3.39
C ILE A 52 -0.15 31.85 4.77
N GLU A 53 -0.54 32.57 5.83
CA GLU A 53 -0.57 32.01 7.18
C GLU A 53 -1.63 30.92 7.35
N SER A 54 -2.82 31.11 6.76
CA SER A 54 -3.84 30.06 6.71
C SER A 54 -3.35 28.82 5.97
N ALA A 55 -2.71 28.98 4.80
CA ALA A 55 -2.17 27.86 4.03
C ALA A 55 -1.02 27.15 4.76
N LEU A 56 -0.13 27.88 5.44
CA LEU A 56 0.97 27.30 6.21
C LEU A 56 0.46 26.52 7.43
N ARG A 57 -0.57 27.01 8.14
CA ARG A 57 -1.22 26.29 9.25
C ARG A 57 -1.92 25.02 8.78
N LEU A 58 -2.66 25.08 7.67
CA LEU A 58 -3.37 23.92 7.12
C LEU A 58 -2.43 22.85 6.54
N THR A 59 -1.18 23.20 6.28
CA THR A 59 -0.15 22.30 5.73
C THR A 59 0.93 21.96 6.74
N GLU A 60 0.75 22.35 8.00
CA GLU A 60 1.60 21.95 9.10
C GLU A 60 1.50 20.42 9.25
N PRO A 61 2.63 19.68 9.14
CA PRO A 61 2.60 18.26 9.41
C PRO A 61 2.12 18.07 10.85
N ASP A 62 1.25 17.08 11.04
CA ASP A 62 0.78 16.61 12.35
C ASP A 62 1.98 16.61 13.32
N PRO A 63 1.90 17.25 14.49
CA PRO A 63 3.04 17.42 15.38
C PRO A 63 3.82 16.12 15.54
N LYS A 64 5.15 16.24 15.40
CA LYS A 64 6.10 15.15 15.66
C LYS A 64 5.70 14.48 16.99
N PRO A 65 5.62 13.14 17.06
CA PRO A 65 5.08 12.46 18.24
C PRO A 65 5.79 12.94 19.50
N THR A 66 5.06 13.68 20.33
CA THR A 66 5.47 14.11 21.65
C THR A 66 4.82 13.18 22.68
N PRO A 67 5.38 13.06 23.91
CA PRO A 67 4.86 12.14 24.93
C PRO A 67 3.38 12.37 25.30
N ASP A 68 2.86 13.56 25.04
CA ASP A 68 1.49 14.01 25.25
C ASP A 68 0.56 13.80 24.04
N ASN A 69 1.10 13.46 22.85
CA ASN A 69 0.32 13.12 21.65
C ASN A 69 0.77 11.76 21.06
N PRO A 70 0.24 10.63 21.60
CA PRO A 70 0.64 9.29 21.19
C PRO A 70 0.24 8.93 19.75
N THR A 71 -0.59 9.74 19.09
CA THR A 71 -1.13 9.47 17.75
C THR A 71 -0.04 9.33 16.69
N GLY A 72 1.04 10.12 16.78
CA GLY A 72 2.20 10.00 15.90
C GLY A 72 3.08 8.76 16.15
N LEU A 73 2.97 8.13 17.33
CA LEU A 73 3.73 6.93 17.70
C LEU A 73 3.21 5.68 16.97
N TRP A 74 1.90 5.58 16.76
CA TRP A 74 1.25 4.47 16.05
C TRP A 74 1.55 4.48 14.55
N MET A 75 1.75 5.65 13.94
CA MET A 75 2.16 5.73 12.53
C MET A 75 3.62 5.30 12.33
N ALA A 76 4.53 5.66 13.24
CA ALA A 76 5.95 5.28 13.16
C ALA A 76 6.20 3.78 13.42
N THR A 77 5.34 3.13 14.22
CA THR A 77 5.45 1.70 14.58
C THR A 77 4.77 0.75 13.57
N SER A 78 4.10 1.27 12.55
CA SER A 78 3.44 0.47 11.51
C SER A 78 4.41 -0.27 10.57
N HIS A 79 5.66 0.20 10.50
CA HIS A 79 6.68 -0.34 9.60
C HIS A 79 7.14 -1.78 9.92
N PRO A 80 7.53 -2.13 11.17
CA PRO A 80 7.97 -3.48 11.49
C PRO A 80 6.86 -4.53 11.36
N LEU A 81 5.63 -4.21 11.77
CA LEU A 81 4.49 -5.12 11.64
C LEU A 81 4.21 -5.48 10.19
N HIS A 82 4.23 -4.50 9.29
CA HIS A 82 4.05 -4.74 7.86
C HIS A 82 5.12 -5.70 7.31
N TRP A 83 6.37 -5.60 7.79
CA TRP A 83 7.43 -6.52 7.39
C TRP A 83 7.22 -7.93 7.95
N VAL A 84 6.79 -8.07 9.21
CA VAL A 84 6.48 -9.37 9.82
C VAL A 84 5.35 -10.08 9.06
N PHE A 85 4.24 -9.39 8.80
CA PHE A 85 3.12 -9.96 8.04
C PHE A 85 3.56 -10.37 6.63
N ARG A 86 4.36 -9.55 5.98
CA ARG A 86 4.84 -9.83 4.63
C ARG A 86 5.80 -11.01 4.59
N LEU A 87 6.70 -11.11 5.56
CA LEU A 87 7.65 -12.20 5.66
C LEU A 87 6.93 -13.51 6.01
N GLY A 88 5.98 -13.47 6.97
CA GLY A 88 5.16 -14.62 7.33
C GLY A 88 4.23 -15.08 6.21
N PHE A 89 3.67 -14.16 5.43
CA PHE A 89 2.85 -14.51 4.28
C PHE A 89 3.70 -15.12 3.16
N ALA A 90 4.87 -14.54 2.86
CA ALA A 90 5.79 -15.09 1.88
C ALA A 90 6.36 -16.46 2.28
N SER A 91 6.63 -16.67 3.56
CA SER A 91 7.23 -17.92 4.05
C SER A 91 6.34 -19.13 3.80
N ILE A 92 5.02 -18.97 3.84
CA ILE A 92 4.07 -20.05 3.51
C ILE A 92 4.33 -20.59 2.09
N PHE A 93 4.45 -19.70 1.11
CA PHE A 93 4.72 -20.09 -0.28
C PHE A 93 6.14 -20.63 -0.44
N LEU A 94 7.14 -19.99 0.18
CA LEU A 94 8.54 -20.43 0.09
C LEU A 94 8.74 -21.83 0.70
N VAL A 95 8.14 -22.11 1.86
CA VAL A 95 8.20 -23.43 2.50
C VAL A 95 7.48 -24.48 1.65
N ASN A 96 6.32 -24.14 1.08
CA ASN A 96 5.57 -25.07 0.23
C ASN A 96 6.35 -25.40 -1.06
N SER A 97 6.96 -24.39 -1.68
CA SER A 97 7.87 -24.56 -2.82
C SER A 97 9.09 -25.42 -2.46
N LEU A 98 9.75 -25.10 -1.34
CA LEU A 98 10.93 -25.84 -0.90
C LEU A 98 10.60 -27.31 -0.61
N THR A 99 9.45 -27.57 0.00
CA THR A 99 8.97 -28.94 0.25
C THR A 99 8.77 -29.71 -1.06
N ALA A 100 8.12 -29.08 -2.05
CA ALA A 100 7.90 -29.68 -3.35
C ALA A 100 9.20 -29.92 -4.15
N LEU A 101 10.23 -29.10 -3.94
CA LEU A 101 11.54 -29.25 -4.57
C LEU A 101 12.43 -30.31 -3.89
N LEU A 102 12.41 -30.38 -2.56
CA LEU A 102 13.26 -31.31 -1.79
C LEU A 102 12.69 -32.72 -1.74
N ASP A 103 11.37 -32.86 -1.62
CA ASP A 103 10.69 -34.16 -1.56
C ASP A 103 9.47 -34.17 -2.50
N PRO A 104 9.70 -34.16 -3.83
CA PRO A 104 8.63 -34.22 -4.81
C PRO A 104 7.82 -35.52 -4.70
N ALA A 105 8.41 -36.61 -4.21
CA ALA A 105 7.74 -37.89 -4.04
C ALA A 105 6.69 -37.87 -2.92
N ALA A 106 6.99 -37.25 -1.78
CA ALA A 106 5.99 -37.02 -0.73
C ALA A 106 4.88 -36.07 -1.21
N PHE A 107 5.23 -35.05 -1.98
CA PHE A 107 4.26 -34.11 -2.54
C PHE A 107 3.33 -34.77 -3.57
N LEU A 108 3.87 -35.66 -4.42
CA LEU A 108 3.11 -36.50 -5.34
C LEU A 108 2.10 -37.38 -4.59
N LYS A 109 2.54 -38.07 -3.52
CA LYS A 109 1.64 -38.90 -2.70
C LYS A 109 0.49 -38.10 -2.08
N LEU A 110 0.75 -36.85 -1.68
CA LEU A 110 -0.31 -35.94 -1.19
C LEU A 110 -1.28 -35.59 -2.31
N MET A 111 -0.78 -35.30 -3.51
CA MET A 111 -1.62 -34.98 -4.67
C MET A 111 -2.45 -36.18 -5.16
N GLU A 112 -1.89 -37.39 -5.13
CA GLU A 112 -2.61 -38.63 -5.47
C GLU A 112 -3.78 -38.94 -4.53
N ARG A 113 -3.67 -38.51 -3.27
CA ARG A 113 -4.75 -38.62 -2.27
C ARG A 113 -5.76 -37.48 -2.34
N SER A 114 -5.49 -36.46 -3.16
CA SER A 114 -6.35 -35.29 -3.30
C SER A 114 -7.32 -35.43 -4.47
N PHE A 115 -8.26 -34.49 -4.57
CA PHE A 115 -9.16 -34.36 -5.73
C PHE A 115 -8.43 -34.21 -7.08
N LEU A 116 -7.15 -33.81 -7.07
CA LEU A 116 -6.34 -33.67 -8.29
C LEU A 116 -6.12 -35.00 -9.02
N ARG A 117 -6.32 -36.15 -8.36
CA ARG A 117 -6.31 -37.47 -9.02
C ARG A 117 -7.43 -37.61 -10.07
N LEU A 118 -8.52 -36.85 -9.93
CA LEU A 118 -9.64 -36.88 -10.88
C LEU A 118 -9.36 -36.08 -12.16
N LEU A 119 -8.27 -35.30 -12.19
CA LEU A 119 -7.87 -34.58 -13.39
C LEU A 119 -7.18 -35.55 -14.37
N PRO A 120 -7.49 -35.48 -15.67
CA PRO A 120 -6.86 -36.29 -16.71
C PRO A 120 -5.44 -35.79 -17.06
N LEU A 121 -4.70 -35.25 -16.08
CA LEU A 121 -3.37 -34.66 -16.26
C LEU A 121 -2.32 -35.42 -15.46
N PRO A 122 -1.09 -35.58 -15.99
CA PRO A 122 0.00 -36.19 -15.24
C PRO A 122 0.37 -35.31 -14.03
N LEU A 123 0.46 -35.93 -12.84
CA LEU A 123 0.69 -35.24 -11.58
C LEU A 123 2.13 -34.71 -11.43
N GLU A 124 3.12 -35.38 -12.02
CA GLU A 124 4.54 -34.98 -11.99
C GLU A 124 4.80 -33.54 -12.46
N PRO A 125 4.37 -33.12 -13.68
CA PRO A 125 4.56 -31.75 -14.12
C PRO A 125 3.72 -30.75 -13.30
N MET A 126 2.60 -31.18 -12.70
CA MET A 126 1.81 -30.35 -11.80
C MET A 126 2.58 -30.02 -10.51
N VAL A 127 3.34 -30.96 -9.95
CA VAL A 127 4.21 -30.68 -8.78
C VAL A 127 5.22 -29.59 -9.10
N TRP A 128 5.88 -29.69 -10.25
CA TRP A 128 6.83 -28.67 -10.69
C TRP A 128 6.17 -27.31 -10.92
N LEU A 129 4.98 -27.28 -11.52
CA LEU A 129 4.23 -26.04 -11.73
C LEU A 129 3.84 -25.38 -10.40
N ILE A 130 3.39 -26.16 -9.42
CA ILE A 130 3.06 -25.68 -8.08
C ILE A 130 4.33 -25.14 -7.39
N ALA A 131 5.43 -25.91 -7.43
CA ALA A 131 6.69 -25.52 -6.81
C ALA A 131 7.22 -24.19 -7.36
N VAL A 132 7.21 -24.03 -8.69
CA VAL A 132 7.66 -22.79 -9.35
C VAL A 132 6.71 -21.63 -9.07
N ASN A 133 5.39 -21.85 -9.12
CA ASN A 133 4.42 -20.80 -8.84
C ASN A 133 4.52 -20.31 -7.38
N ASP A 134 4.70 -21.22 -6.43
CA ASP A 134 4.90 -20.89 -5.02
C ASP A 134 6.19 -20.10 -4.80
N LEU A 135 7.29 -20.50 -5.44
CA LEU A 135 8.55 -19.77 -5.38
C LEU A 135 8.38 -18.33 -5.90
N LEU A 136 7.80 -18.20 -7.10
CA LEU A 136 7.56 -16.91 -7.74
C LEU A 136 6.64 -16.04 -6.89
N THR A 137 5.56 -16.61 -6.35
CA THR A 137 4.61 -15.89 -5.50
C THR A 137 5.28 -15.41 -4.22
N GLY A 138 6.04 -16.27 -3.54
CA GLY A 138 6.81 -15.90 -2.34
C GLY A 138 7.82 -14.77 -2.59
N VAL A 139 8.59 -14.87 -3.68
CA VAL A 139 9.57 -13.84 -4.09
C VAL A 139 8.87 -12.54 -4.48
N LEU A 140 7.77 -12.59 -5.24
CA LEU A 140 7.00 -11.41 -5.64
C LEU A 140 6.39 -10.69 -4.42
N VAL A 141 5.91 -11.45 -3.42
CA VAL A 141 5.43 -10.89 -2.16
C VAL A 141 6.57 -10.15 -1.45
N LEU A 142 7.77 -10.75 -1.36
CA LEU A 142 8.96 -10.14 -0.74
C LEU A 142 9.50 -8.92 -1.50
N LEU A 143 9.41 -8.90 -2.83
CA LEU A 143 9.78 -7.75 -3.66
C LEU A 143 8.74 -6.63 -3.57
N GLY A 144 7.45 -6.98 -3.49
CA GLY A 144 6.35 -6.01 -3.35
C GLY A 144 6.11 -5.25 -4.64
N TRP A 145 6.54 -5.83 -5.75
CA TRP A 145 6.22 -5.37 -7.08
C TRP A 145 4.72 -5.45 -7.27
N LYS A 146 4.05 -4.36 -7.66
CA LYS A 146 2.59 -4.32 -7.92
C LYS A 146 1.77 -5.00 -6.80
N ARG A 147 2.02 -4.61 -5.54
CA ARG A 147 1.44 -5.22 -4.31
C ARG A 147 -0.01 -5.70 -4.45
N ARG A 148 -0.91 -4.88 -5.01
CA ARG A 148 -2.33 -5.23 -5.16
C ARG A 148 -2.53 -6.53 -5.95
N TYR A 149 -1.91 -6.64 -7.13
CA TYR A 149 -2.05 -7.82 -8.00
C TYR A 149 -1.41 -9.06 -7.38
N VAL A 150 -0.22 -8.90 -6.79
CA VAL A 150 0.51 -10.01 -6.17
C VAL A 150 -0.26 -10.56 -4.97
N TYR A 151 -0.83 -9.71 -4.11
CA TYR A 151 -1.62 -10.17 -2.97
C TYR A 151 -2.94 -10.83 -3.39
N THR A 152 -3.61 -10.29 -4.41
CA THR A 152 -4.82 -10.95 -4.94
C THR A 152 -4.49 -12.32 -5.51
N TRP A 153 -3.43 -12.43 -6.33
CA TRP A 153 -2.97 -13.71 -6.87
C TRP A 153 -2.58 -14.69 -5.76
N ALA A 154 -1.75 -14.24 -4.82
CA ALA A 154 -1.32 -15.06 -3.68
C ALA A 154 -2.50 -15.53 -2.83
N GLY A 155 -3.49 -14.68 -2.60
CA GLY A 155 -4.71 -15.04 -1.87
C GLY A 155 -5.53 -16.11 -2.58
N VAL A 156 -5.79 -15.93 -3.88
CA VAL A 156 -6.51 -16.93 -4.70
C VAL A 156 -5.74 -18.25 -4.73
N TRP A 157 -4.43 -18.19 -4.91
CA TRP A 157 -3.59 -19.38 -4.97
C TRP A 157 -3.52 -20.10 -3.62
N LEU A 158 -3.44 -19.37 -2.51
CA LEU A 158 -3.48 -19.95 -1.17
C LEU A 158 -4.79 -20.70 -0.91
N LEU A 159 -5.93 -20.14 -1.34
CA LEU A 159 -7.22 -20.82 -1.23
C LEU A 159 -7.24 -22.12 -2.05
N ALA A 160 -6.72 -22.09 -3.28
CA ALA A 160 -6.61 -23.30 -4.11
C ALA A 160 -5.70 -24.36 -3.46
N ALA A 161 -4.53 -23.97 -2.97
CA ALA A 161 -3.59 -24.88 -2.31
C ALA A 161 -4.17 -25.47 -1.01
N THR A 162 -4.86 -24.65 -0.21
CA THR A 162 -5.56 -25.11 1.00
C THR A 162 -6.68 -26.08 0.64
N TRP A 163 -7.46 -25.82 -0.41
CA TRP A 163 -8.50 -26.73 -0.88
C TRP A 163 -7.93 -28.10 -1.28
N VAL A 164 -6.83 -28.11 -2.04
CA VAL A 164 -6.12 -29.36 -2.41
C VAL A 164 -5.70 -30.12 -1.15
N LYS A 165 -5.08 -29.46 -0.19
CA LYS A 165 -4.67 -30.10 1.08
C LYS A 165 -5.86 -30.61 1.88
N LEU A 166 -6.94 -29.84 2.00
CA LEU A 166 -8.16 -30.27 2.68
C LEU A 166 -8.80 -31.49 2.02
N SER A 167 -8.76 -31.56 0.68
CA SER A 167 -9.29 -32.71 -0.04
C SER A 167 -8.52 -34.01 0.18
N THR A 168 -7.32 -33.95 0.79
CA THR A 168 -6.59 -35.18 1.19
C THR A 168 -7.10 -35.78 2.50
N LEU A 169 -7.90 -35.02 3.27
CA LEU A 169 -8.45 -35.44 4.55
C LEU A 169 -9.83 -36.11 4.44
N VAL A 170 -10.45 -36.02 3.25
CA VAL A 170 -11.77 -36.59 2.92
C VAL A 170 -11.55 -37.85 2.10
#